data_AF-C3Z3F4-F1
#
_entry.id   AF-C3Z3F4-F1
#
_cell.length_a   1.000
_cell.length_b   1.000
_cell.length_c   1.000
_cell.angle_alpha   90.00
_cell.angle_beta   90.00
_cell.angle_gamma   90.00
#
_symmetry.space_group_name_H-M   'P 1'
#
loop_
_entity.id
_entity.type
_entity.pdbx_description
1 polymer ?
#
loop_
_entity_poly.entity_id
_entity_poly.type
_entity_poly.pdbx_seq_one_letter_code
_entity_poly.pdbx_strand_id
1 'polypeptide(L)'
;MLRGLLLLFLSGITTAQFPVSGDQQHLVSSITDYLEETEICYKCDDEVNRLKEIITNQSELLAQQAGLLSTLQTRLDSVVARVDCAEQFMAYETIDEYGRVWEKFWWWKAGSRWSVAITDVLQDSYGTCDPDSDYCMGRLPSWLQEDRTELLAKDSRGNVYKWGFDSNNPTAHAAWLAFYGHQETLSGRIVNNRAWTPSVLAGTGPETTQDSFMYRTENGVKSLLLDDDNCDCWTSLNIGHGMCHGGHNSAHST
;
A
#
# COMPACT_ATOMS: atom_id res chain seq x y z
N MET A 1 -7.72 21.75 4.35
CA MET A 1 -8.03 22.83 3.37
C MET A 1 -7.29 22.53 2.08
N LEU A 2 -7.99 22.59 0.94
CA LEU A 2 -7.51 22.19 -0.39
C LEU A 2 -6.08 22.66 -0.73
N ARG A 3 -5.24 21.73 -1.20
CA ARG A 3 -4.20 21.88 -2.24
C ARG A 3 -3.99 20.46 -2.80
N GLY A 4 -4.17 20.12 -4.08
CA GLY A 4 -3.70 20.79 -5.28
C GLY A 4 -2.60 19.91 -5.88
N LEU A 5 -2.94 19.06 -6.86
CA LEU A 5 -2.00 18.27 -7.66
C LEU A 5 -1.06 19.23 -8.41
N LEU A 6 0.25 19.05 -8.31
CA LEU A 6 1.22 19.58 -9.28
C LEU A 6 2.18 18.45 -9.67
N LEU A 7 2.01 17.94 -10.89
CA LEU A 7 2.99 17.09 -11.56
C LEU A 7 4.20 17.95 -11.96
N LEU A 8 5.40 17.46 -11.65
CA LEU A 8 6.65 17.85 -12.29
C LEU A 8 6.81 17.07 -13.59
N PHE A 9 7.15 17.75 -14.69
CA PHE A 9 7.99 17.18 -15.73
C PHE A 9 9.06 18.18 -16.16
N LEU A 10 10.31 17.79 -15.91
CA LEU A 10 11.51 18.27 -16.59
C LEU A 10 11.53 17.69 -18.02
N SER A 11 11.72 18.53 -19.03
CA SER A 11 12.65 18.28 -20.16
C SER A 11 12.49 19.36 -21.22
N GLY A 12 13.61 19.90 -21.70
CA GLY A 12 13.60 20.76 -22.89
C GLY A 12 14.88 21.57 -23.07
N ILE A 13 16.05 20.94 -23.08
CA ILE A 13 17.25 21.57 -23.63
C ILE A 13 17.02 21.71 -25.14
N THR A 14 16.95 22.95 -25.62
CA THR A 14 17.00 23.28 -27.04
C THR A 14 18.30 24.02 -27.32
N THR A 15 19.08 23.47 -28.23
CA THR A 15 20.28 24.06 -28.83
C THR A 15 19.93 25.30 -29.65
N ALA A 16 20.68 26.39 -29.47
CA ALA A 16 20.83 27.44 -30.48
C ALA A 16 22.26 28.02 -30.40
N GLN A 17 22.92 28.04 -31.56
CA GLN A 17 24.27 28.57 -31.78
C GLN A 17 24.26 30.02 -32.29
N PHE A 18 25.44 30.62 -32.17
CA PHE A 18 26.08 31.71 -32.96
C PHE A 18 25.91 33.16 -32.48
N PRO A 19 26.85 34.09 -32.79
CA PRO A 19 28.24 33.93 -33.29
C PRO A 19 29.30 34.71 -32.48
N VAL A 20 30.57 34.35 -32.73
CA VAL A 20 31.77 35.11 -32.37
C VAL A 20 32.01 36.18 -33.43
N SER A 21 32.17 37.44 -33.03
CA SER A 21 32.77 38.50 -33.86
C SER A 21 33.99 39.07 -33.14
N GLY A 22 35.13 39.03 -33.82
CA GLY A 22 36.42 39.47 -33.31
C GLY A 22 36.70 40.97 -33.45
N ASP A 23 37.98 41.25 -33.24
CA ASP A 23 38.73 42.50 -33.36
C ASP A 23 38.63 43.52 -32.20
N GLN A 24 39.70 43.53 -31.38
CA GLN A 24 40.57 44.71 -31.28
C GLN A 24 41.99 44.34 -30.81
N GLN A 25 42.85 44.14 -31.82
CA GLN A 25 44.19 44.71 -32.01
C GLN A 25 45.15 44.90 -30.83
N HIS A 26 46.25 44.14 -30.93
CA HIS A 26 47.63 44.55 -30.65
C HIS A 26 47.88 46.07 -30.68
N LEU A 27 48.48 46.59 -29.61
CA LEU A 27 49.60 47.54 -29.75
C LEU A 27 50.65 47.20 -28.68
N VAL A 28 51.62 46.41 -29.11
CA VAL A 28 52.93 46.32 -28.46
C VAL A 28 53.65 47.60 -28.87
N SER A 29 53.89 48.52 -27.94
CA SER A 29 54.88 49.57 -28.16
C SER A 29 55.74 49.76 -26.92
N SER A 30 56.97 49.27 -27.05
CA SER A 30 58.19 50.01 -26.70
C SER A 30 58.31 50.49 -25.25
N ILE A 31 59.07 49.75 -24.44
CA ILE A 31 60.34 50.18 -23.81
C ILE A 31 60.73 49.04 -22.85
N THR A 32 61.55 48.12 -23.33
CA THR A 32 62.58 47.51 -22.49
C THR A 32 63.77 48.43 -22.59
N ASP A 33 64.01 49.24 -21.56
CA ASP A 33 65.39 49.51 -21.17
C ASP A 33 65.50 50.04 -19.74
N TYR A 34 66.38 49.37 -19.00
CA TYR A 34 67.07 49.79 -17.79
C TYR A 34 66.34 49.84 -16.43
N LEU A 35 66.62 48.75 -15.68
CA LEU A 35 67.12 48.69 -14.30
C LEU A 35 66.16 48.16 -13.21
N GLU A 36 66.62 47.04 -12.64
CA GLU A 36 66.60 46.69 -11.21
C GLU A 36 65.24 46.49 -10.54
N GLU A 37 64.84 45.22 -10.40
CA GLU A 37 64.28 44.66 -9.16
C GLU A 37 64.02 43.14 -9.33
N THR A 38 65.09 42.34 -9.45
CA THR A 38 65.00 40.86 -9.51
C THR A 38 64.82 40.20 -8.14
N GLU A 39 64.13 40.86 -7.19
CA GLU A 39 64.00 40.34 -5.82
C GLU A 39 62.58 40.38 -5.24
N ILE A 40 61.53 40.50 -6.08
CA ILE A 40 60.15 40.63 -5.58
C ILE A 40 59.27 39.37 -5.80
N CYS A 41 59.65 38.44 -6.67
CA CYS A 41 58.71 37.38 -7.10
C CYS A 41 58.83 36.02 -6.40
N TYR A 42 59.78 35.78 -5.50
CA TYR A 42 59.86 34.49 -4.79
C TYR A 42 58.78 34.32 -3.70
N LYS A 43 58.36 35.41 -3.05
CA LYS A 43 57.29 35.35 -2.03
C LYS A 43 55.89 35.13 -2.63
N CYS A 44 55.66 35.56 -3.86
CA CYS A 44 54.37 35.41 -4.53
C CYS A 44 54.10 33.95 -4.89
N ASP A 45 55.10 33.21 -5.36
CA ASP A 45 54.93 31.80 -5.74
C ASP A 45 54.65 30.90 -4.53
N ASP A 46 55.30 31.16 -3.39
CA ASP A 46 55.05 30.43 -2.14
C ASP A 46 53.64 30.67 -1.60
N GLU A 47 53.17 31.92 -1.59
CA GLU A 47 51.81 32.26 -1.17
C GLU A 47 50.75 31.72 -2.16
N VAL A 48 51.03 31.74 -3.46
CA VAL A 48 50.14 31.14 -4.48
C VAL A 48 50.04 29.63 -4.29
N ASN A 49 51.15 28.95 -4.00
CA ASN A 49 51.14 27.51 -3.75
C ASN A 49 50.40 27.16 -2.44
N ARG A 50 50.59 27.96 -1.38
CA ARG A 50 49.84 27.83 -0.13
C ARG A 50 48.34 28.02 -0.34
N LEU A 51 47.93 29.01 -1.13
CA LEU A 51 46.53 29.25 -1.46
C LEU A 51 45.93 28.10 -2.30
N LYS A 52 46.69 27.53 -3.24
CA LYS A 52 46.25 26.34 -4.00
C LYS A 52 46.01 25.13 -3.10
N GLU A 53 46.86 24.91 -2.11
CA GLU A 53 46.70 23.83 -1.14
C GLU A 53 45.44 24.05 -0.29
N ILE A 54 45.21 25.27 0.19
CA ILE A 54 44.00 25.62 0.95
C ILE A 54 42.74 25.39 0.10
N ILE A 55 42.74 25.84 -1.16
CA ILE A 55 41.60 25.64 -2.08
C ILE A 55 41.35 24.15 -2.32
N THR A 56 42.41 23.36 -2.49
CA THR A 56 42.30 21.91 -2.68
C THR A 56 41.68 21.25 -1.46
N ASN A 57 42.21 21.54 -0.27
CA ASN A 57 41.68 21.02 1.00
C ASN A 57 40.21 21.44 1.24
N GLN A 58 39.84 22.68 0.89
CA GLN A 58 38.45 23.14 0.99
C GLN A 58 37.53 22.42 0.02
N SER A 59 37.99 22.16 -1.22
CA SER A 59 37.19 21.42 -2.20
C SER A 59 36.95 19.97 -1.80
N GLU A 60 37.94 19.32 -1.17
CA GLU A 60 37.79 17.98 -0.59
C GLU A 60 36.79 17.98 0.58
N LEU A 61 36.84 18.98 1.46
CA LEU A 61 35.90 19.10 2.58
C LEU A 61 34.45 19.29 2.09
N LEU A 62 34.25 20.08 1.04
CA LEU A 62 32.93 20.27 0.43
C LEU A 62 32.39 18.98 -0.19
N ALA A 63 33.26 18.19 -0.83
CA ALA A 63 32.87 16.88 -1.38
C ALA A 63 32.47 15.90 -0.27
N GLN A 64 33.19 15.90 0.86
CA GLN A 64 32.85 15.09 2.03
C GLN A 64 31.49 15.49 2.63
N GLN A 65 31.21 16.79 2.76
CA GLN A 65 29.91 17.29 3.24
C GLN A 65 28.77 16.88 2.32
N ALA A 66 28.95 16.94 1.00
CA ALA A 66 27.94 16.49 0.04
C ALA A 66 27.63 14.99 0.17
N GLY A 67 28.66 14.16 0.40
CA GLY A 67 28.49 12.73 0.66
C GLY A 67 27.70 12.42 1.94
N LEU A 68 27.98 13.16 3.02
CA LEU A 68 27.25 13.07 4.28
C LEU A 68 25.78 13.46 4.14
N LEU A 69 25.49 14.55 3.43
CA LEU A 69 24.12 15.01 3.16
C LEU A 69 23.33 13.98 2.34
N SER A 70 23.95 13.39 1.31
CA SER A 70 23.34 12.32 0.52
C SER A 70 22.99 11.10 1.39
N THR A 71 23.90 10.70 2.25
CA THR A 71 23.68 9.57 3.18
C THR A 71 22.56 9.85 4.17
N LEU A 72 22.51 11.08 4.72
CA LEU A 72 21.44 11.50 5.61
C LEU A 72 20.08 11.52 4.89
N GLN A 73 20.04 12.00 3.65
CA GLN A 73 18.82 12.00 2.85
C GLN A 73 18.30 10.58 2.63
N THR A 74 19.16 9.64 2.22
CA THR A 74 18.75 8.23 2.05
C THR A 74 18.22 7.63 3.35
N ARG A 75 18.84 7.95 4.50
CA ARG A 75 18.36 7.49 5.80
C ARG A 75 17.02 8.13 6.18
N LEU A 76 16.83 9.41 5.89
CA LEU A 76 15.56 10.10 6.11
C LEU A 76 14.46 9.47 5.28
N ASP A 77 14.69 9.23 3.98
CA ASP A 77 13.73 8.58 3.08
C ASP A 77 13.36 7.17 3.58
N SER A 78 14.34 6.41 4.07
CA SER A 78 14.08 5.09 4.68
C SER A 78 13.27 5.18 5.98
N VAL A 79 13.51 6.19 6.82
CA VAL A 79 12.72 6.41 8.04
C VAL A 79 11.30 6.87 7.68
N VAL A 80 11.14 7.77 6.72
CA VAL A 80 9.83 8.21 6.22
C VAL A 80 9.05 7.02 5.68
N ALA A 81 9.64 6.15 4.85
CA ALA A 81 8.97 4.94 4.38
C ALA A 81 8.54 4.00 5.53
N ARG A 82 9.33 3.93 6.61
CA ARG A 82 8.99 3.14 7.81
C ARG A 82 7.90 3.80 8.65
N VAL A 83 7.86 5.13 8.69
CA VAL A 83 6.82 5.91 9.36
C VAL A 83 5.53 5.89 8.54
N ASP A 84 5.57 5.97 7.21
CA ASP A 84 4.39 5.81 6.35
C ASP A 84 3.78 4.41 6.49
N CYS A 85 4.61 3.36 6.64
CA CYS A 85 4.15 2.02 7.03
C CYS A 85 3.57 1.96 8.46
N ALA A 86 3.83 2.94 9.32
CA ALA A 86 3.45 2.97 10.74
C ALA A 86 2.41 4.07 11.10
N GLU A 87 2.17 5.08 10.27
CA GLU A 87 1.27 6.21 10.50
C GLU A 87 -0.03 6.12 9.69
N GLN A 88 -0.27 5.02 8.99
CA GLN A 88 -1.59 4.69 8.45
C GLN A 88 -2.44 3.89 9.45
N PHE A 89 -2.38 4.28 10.73
CA PHE A 89 -3.20 3.72 11.81
C PHE A 89 -4.22 4.76 12.29
N MET A 90 -5.30 4.94 11.53
CA MET A 90 -6.60 4.91 12.18
C MET A 90 -6.83 3.43 12.51
N ALA A 91 -6.17 2.94 13.57
CA ALA A 91 -6.27 1.54 13.96
C ALA A 91 -7.74 1.23 14.12
N TYR A 92 -8.28 0.37 13.24
CA TYR A 92 -9.63 -0.09 13.43
C TYR A 92 -9.75 -0.72 14.82
N GLU A 93 -10.96 -0.67 15.37
CA GLU A 93 -11.27 -1.25 16.67
C GLU A 93 -10.68 -2.66 16.77
N THR A 94 -9.90 -2.89 17.82
CA THR A 94 -9.40 -4.22 18.16
C THR A 94 -10.25 -4.79 19.29
N ILE A 95 -10.53 -6.09 19.22
CA ILE A 95 -11.21 -6.81 20.30
C ILE A 95 -10.27 -7.86 20.90
N ASP A 96 -10.20 -7.91 22.22
CA ASP A 96 -9.45 -8.93 22.96
C ASP A 96 -10.43 -9.98 23.49
N GLU A 97 -10.63 -11.03 22.69
CA GLU A 97 -11.56 -12.10 22.99
C GLU A 97 -11.02 -13.45 22.47
N TYR A 98 -11.47 -14.55 23.08
CA TYR A 98 -11.08 -15.90 22.69
C TYR A 98 -9.54 -16.14 22.74
N GLY A 99 -8.86 -15.42 23.63
CA GLY A 99 -7.42 -15.55 23.87
C GLY A 99 -6.54 -14.93 22.79
N ARG A 100 -7.08 -14.03 21.96
CA ARG A 100 -6.36 -13.32 20.90
C ARG A 100 -6.87 -11.88 20.77
N VAL A 101 -6.01 -11.01 20.25
CA VAL A 101 -6.39 -9.68 19.78
C VAL A 101 -6.78 -9.80 18.31
N TRP A 102 -8.01 -9.40 17.99
CA TRP A 102 -8.54 -9.40 16.64
C TRP A 102 -8.67 -7.98 16.13
N GLU A 103 -8.24 -7.76 14.89
CA GLU A 103 -8.33 -6.47 14.23
C GLU A 103 -9.50 -6.48 13.23
N LYS A 104 -10.43 -5.55 13.41
CA LYS A 104 -11.62 -5.45 12.56
C LYS A 104 -11.23 -4.90 11.20
N PHE A 105 -11.76 -5.45 10.11
CA PHE A 105 -11.53 -4.92 8.75
C PHE A 105 -12.82 -4.78 7.93
N TRP A 106 -13.90 -5.45 8.35
CA TRP A 106 -15.19 -5.48 7.67
C TRP A 106 -16.31 -5.49 8.72
N TRP A 107 -17.40 -4.77 8.48
CA TRP A 107 -18.60 -4.87 9.32
C TRP A 107 -19.88 -4.39 8.64
N TRP A 108 -21.00 -4.87 9.15
CA TRP A 108 -22.33 -4.38 8.86
C TRP A 108 -23.16 -4.35 10.14
N LYS A 109 -23.67 -3.18 10.50
CA LYS A 109 -24.55 -3.04 11.66
C LYS A 109 -25.95 -3.58 11.33
N ALA A 110 -26.47 -4.42 12.22
CA ALA A 110 -27.80 -5.00 12.05
C ALA A 110 -28.88 -3.92 11.96
N GLY A 111 -29.77 -4.05 10.98
CA GLY A 111 -30.85 -3.09 10.71
C GLY A 111 -30.46 -1.90 9.84
N SER A 112 -29.19 -1.77 9.46
CA SER A 112 -28.75 -0.80 8.45
C SER A 112 -29.40 -1.07 7.10
N ARG A 113 -29.60 0.00 6.31
CA ARG A 113 -30.17 -0.10 4.96
C ARG A 113 -29.06 -0.28 3.93
N TRP A 114 -29.26 -1.17 2.97
CA TRP A 114 -28.35 -1.32 1.84
C TRP A 114 -28.20 0.00 1.06
N SER A 115 -26.95 0.42 0.83
CA SER A 115 -26.64 1.60 0.04
C SER A 115 -26.42 1.21 -1.41
N VAL A 116 -27.04 1.94 -2.35
CA VAL A 116 -26.83 1.74 -3.80
C VAL A 116 -25.39 2.02 -4.25
N ALA A 117 -24.59 2.67 -3.41
CA ALA A 117 -23.17 2.89 -3.66
C ALA A 117 -22.31 1.65 -3.40
N ILE A 118 -22.85 0.66 -2.67
CA ILE A 118 -22.15 -0.60 -2.40
C ILE A 118 -22.46 -1.56 -3.55
N THR A 119 -21.49 -1.70 -4.45
CA THR A 119 -21.54 -2.64 -5.57
C THR A 119 -20.66 -3.85 -5.34
N ASP A 120 -19.87 -3.86 -4.26
CA ASP A 120 -18.92 -4.91 -3.95
C ASP A 120 -18.64 -4.92 -2.44
N VAL A 121 -18.83 -6.09 -1.80
CA VAL A 121 -18.71 -6.22 -0.34
C VAL A 121 -17.27 -6.17 0.18
N LEU A 122 -16.29 -6.18 -0.72
CA LEU A 122 -14.86 -6.02 -0.46
C LEU A 122 -14.28 -4.87 -1.31
N GLN A 123 -15.06 -3.82 -1.58
CA GLN A 123 -14.65 -2.70 -2.42
C GLN A 123 -13.53 -1.84 -1.80
N ASP A 124 -13.49 -1.74 -0.47
CA ASP A 124 -12.63 -0.80 0.24
C ASP A 124 -11.29 -1.43 0.61
N SER A 125 -10.21 -0.65 0.54
CA SER A 125 -8.91 -1.09 1.06
C SER A 125 -8.94 -1.10 2.59
N TYR A 126 -8.05 -1.87 3.20
CA TYR A 126 -7.85 -1.79 4.63
C TYR A 126 -7.52 -0.34 5.07
N GLY A 127 -8.07 0.09 6.20
CA GLY A 127 -7.85 1.42 6.79
C GLY A 127 -8.60 2.59 6.13
N THR A 128 -9.44 2.38 5.10
CA THR A 128 -10.14 3.49 4.41
C THR A 128 -11.56 3.78 4.93
N CYS A 129 -12.14 2.89 5.71
CA CYS A 129 -13.47 3.07 6.29
C CYS A 129 -13.44 4.06 7.45
N ASP A 130 -14.54 4.78 7.63
CA ASP A 130 -14.80 5.54 8.85
C ASP A 130 -15.17 4.57 9.99
N PRO A 131 -14.43 4.52 11.12
CA PRO A 131 -14.73 3.62 12.24
C PRO A 131 -16.13 3.82 12.83
N ASP A 132 -16.70 5.02 12.72
CA ASP A 132 -18.03 5.36 13.24
C ASP A 132 -19.16 5.04 12.22
N SER A 133 -18.81 4.59 11.01
CA SER A 133 -19.78 4.19 9.98
C SER A 133 -20.57 2.95 10.42
N ASP A 134 -21.84 2.90 10.03
CA ASP A 134 -22.70 1.73 10.21
C ASP A 134 -22.17 0.48 9.47
N TYR A 135 -21.27 0.66 8.50
CA TYR A 135 -20.67 -0.43 7.73
C TYR A 135 -19.26 -0.09 7.22
N CYS A 136 -18.51 -1.15 6.90
CA CYS A 136 -17.24 -1.10 6.17
C CYS A 136 -17.12 -2.32 5.27
N MET A 137 -16.82 -2.08 3.99
CA MET A 137 -16.67 -3.11 2.96
C MET A 137 -15.18 -3.38 2.70
N GLY A 138 -14.40 -3.48 3.78
CA GLY A 138 -12.95 -3.53 3.73
C GLY A 138 -12.39 -4.90 3.36
N ARG A 139 -11.21 -4.87 2.74
CA ARG A 139 -10.34 -6.02 2.48
C ARG A 139 -9.37 -6.27 3.63
N LEU A 140 -8.76 -7.45 3.61
CA LEU A 140 -7.67 -7.77 4.52
C LEU A 140 -6.46 -6.83 4.30
N PRO A 141 -5.73 -6.48 5.36
CA PRO A 141 -4.51 -5.70 5.24
C PRO A 141 -3.45 -6.36 4.36
N SER A 142 -2.72 -5.53 3.60
CA SER A 142 -1.72 -5.97 2.61
C SER A 142 -0.45 -6.59 3.21
N TRP A 143 -0.26 -6.51 4.52
CA TRP A 143 0.89 -7.11 5.21
C TRP A 143 0.62 -8.52 5.72
N LEU A 144 -0.63 -9.01 5.63
CA LEU A 144 -0.99 -10.34 6.10
C LEU A 144 -0.43 -11.44 5.20
N GLN A 145 -0.18 -12.60 5.80
CA GLN A 145 0.30 -13.80 5.11
C GLN A 145 -0.74 -14.90 5.28
N GLU A 146 -1.12 -15.53 4.17
CA GLU A 146 -2.23 -16.50 4.10
C GLU A 146 -2.17 -17.54 5.21
N ASP A 147 -1.15 -18.39 5.23
CA ASP A 147 -1.01 -19.50 6.20
C ASP A 147 -0.77 -19.07 7.66
N ARG A 148 -0.73 -17.76 7.92
CA ARG A 148 -0.54 -17.17 9.27
C ARG A 148 -1.70 -16.29 9.69
N THR A 149 -2.78 -16.28 8.91
CA THR A 149 -3.94 -15.45 9.16
C THR A 149 -5.13 -16.29 9.58
N GLU A 150 -5.83 -15.83 10.62
CA GLU A 150 -7.12 -16.37 11.04
C GLU A 150 -8.21 -15.33 10.78
N LEU A 151 -9.41 -15.80 10.45
CA LEU A 151 -10.60 -15.00 10.28
C LEU A 151 -11.56 -15.29 11.43
N LEU A 152 -12.08 -14.24 12.08
CA LEU A 152 -13.15 -14.32 13.06
C LEU A 152 -14.39 -13.60 12.51
N ALA A 153 -15.54 -14.26 12.55
CA ALA A 153 -16.82 -13.65 12.23
C ALA A 153 -17.79 -13.75 13.41
N LYS A 154 -18.58 -12.69 13.60
CA LYS A 154 -19.66 -12.62 14.59
C LYS A 154 -20.94 -12.20 13.89
N ASP A 155 -22.03 -12.93 14.11
CA ASP A 155 -23.34 -12.54 13.58
C ASP A 155 -24.20 -11.80 14.62
N SER A 156 -25.34 -11.27 14.18
CA SER A 156 -26.29 -10.53 15.03
C SER A 156 -27.05 -11.42 16.03
N ARG A 157 -26.95 -12.75 15.90
CA ARG A 157 -27.57 -13.75 16.79
C ARG A 157 -26.60 -14.21 17.88
N GLY A 158 -25.35 -13.74 17.86
CA GLY A 158 -24.33 -14.07 18.83
C GLY A 158 -23.54 -15.35 18.50
N ASN A 159 -23.64 -15.86 17.28
CA ASN A 159 -22.75 -16.94 16.83
C ASN A 159 -21.38 -16.37 16.51
N VAL A 160 -20.34 -17.14 16.84
CA VAL A 160 -18.94 -16.75 16.65
C VAL A 160 -18.18 -17.89 16.00
N TYR A 161 -17.65 -17.61 14.82
CA TYR A 161 -16.95 -18.58 13.98
C TYR A 161 -15.50 -18.16 13.77
N LYS A 162 -14.62 -19.15 13.69
CA LYS A 162 -13.20 -18.95 13.41
C LYS A 162 -12.72 -19.87 12.31
N TRP A 163 -12.00 -19.31 11.34
CA TRP A 163 -11.27 -20.04 10.32
C TRP A 163 -9.78 -19.71 10.38
N GLY A 164 -8.93 -20.64 9.96
CA GLY A 164 -7.54 -20.37 9.60
C GLY A 164 -7.40 -20.50 8.10
N PHE A 165 -6.79 -19.52 7.43
CA PHE A 165 -6.47 -19.66 6.02
C PHE A 165 -5.37 -20.72 5.82
N ASP A 166 -5.45 -21.44 4.70
CA ASP A 166 -4.50 -22.51 4.33
C ASP A 166 -4.38 -22.55 2.80
N SER A 167 -3.22 -22.17 2.30
CA SER A 167 -2.88 -22.14 0.87
C SER A 167 -2.95 -23.52 0.19
N ASN A 168 -2.93 -24.61 0.98
CA ASN A 168 -3.08 -25.99 0.49
C ASN A 168 -4.53 -26.49 0.52
N ASN A 169 -5.47 -25.66 0.98
CA ASN A 169 -6.89 -25.93 0.94
C ASN A 169 -7.53 -25.05 -0.14
N PRO A 170 -8.00 -25.60 -1.28
CA PRO A 170 -8.53 -24.81 -2.39
C PRO A 170 -9.68 -23.87 -1.99
N THR A 171 -10.53 -24.29 -1.04
CA THR A 171 -11.65 -23.48 -0.56
C THR A 171 -11.16 -22.32 0.32
N ALA A 172 -10.24 -22.59 1.25
CA ALA A 172 -9.62 -21.54 2.06
C ALA A 172 -8.81 -20.55 1.19
N HIS A 173 -8.07 -21.07 0.21
CA HIS A 173 -7.26 -20.27 -0.70
C HIS A 173 -8.12 -19.37 -1.59
N ALA A 174 -9.24 -19.88 -2.11
CA ALA A 174 -10.18 -19.06 -2.86
C ALA A 174 -10.76 -17.91 -2.00
N ALA A 175 -11.08 -18.18 -0.73
CA ALA A 175 -11.50 -17.16 0.21
C ALA A 175 -10.40 -16.12 0.47
N TRP A 176 -9.15 -16.56 0.67
CA TRP A 176 -8.01 -15.67 0.81
C TRP A 176 -7.85 -14.76 -0.41
N LEU A 177 -7.88 -15.33 -1.61
CA LEU A 177 -7.77 -14.58 -2.87
C LEU A 177 -8.90 -13.55 -3.03
N ALA A 178 -10.10 -13.82 -2.50
CA ALA A 178 -11.19 -12.84 -2.47
C ALA A 178 -10.91 -11.72 -1.45
N PHE A 179 -10.71 -12.08 -0.18
CA PHE A 179 -10.54 -11.12 0.93
C PHE A 179 -9.29 -10.24 0.81
N TYR A 180 -8.19 -10.81 0.31
CA TYR A 180 -6.89 -10.14 0.18
C TYR A 180 -6.67 -9.64 -1.24
N GLY A 181 -6.82 -10.53 -2.22
CA GLY A 181 -6.48 -10.26 -3.63
C GLY A 181 -7.61 -9.67 -4.47
N HIS A 182 -8.81 -9.52 -3.89
CA HIS A 182 -10.02 -9.05 -4.57
C HIS A 182 -10.40 -9.89 -5.81
N GLN A 183 -10.01 -11.17 -5.82
CA GLN A 183 -10.14 -12.04 -6.98
C GLN A 183 -11.44 -12.84 -6.98
N GLU A 184 -12.18 -12.75 -8.08
CA GLU A 184 -13.46 -13.44 -8.25
C GLU A 184 -13.35 -14.97 -8.32
N THR A 185 -14.34 -15.61 -7.71
CA THR A 185 -14.62 -17.04 -7.80
C THR A 185 -16.06 -17.23 -8.25
N LEU A 186 -16.23 -17.61 -9.52
CA LEU A 186 -17.55 -17.85 -10.11
C LEU A 186 -18.19 -19.13 -9.55
N SER A 187 -19.51 -19.22 -9.67
CA SER A 187 -20.28 -20.43 -9.35
C SER A 187 -19.70 -21.65 -10.04
N GLY A 188 -19.67 -22.78 -9.33
CA GLY A 188 -19.19 -24.05 -9.87
C GLY A 188 -17.66 -24.20 -9.90
N ARG A 189 -16.90 -23.13 -9.60
CA ARG A 189 -15.44 -23.19 -9.62
C ARG A 189 -14.88 -23.89 -8.37
N ILE A 190 -15.40 -23.55 -7.20
CA ILE A 190 -15.08 -24.19 -5.92
C ILE A 190 -16.38 -24.74 -5.35
N VAL A 191 -16.64 -26.01 -5.61
CA VAL A 191 -17.84 -26.73 -5.18
C VAL A 191 -17.46 -28.13 -4.71
N ASN A 192 -18.01 -28.57 -3.58
CA ASN A 192 -17.76 -29.89 -2.98
C ASN A 192 -16.27 -30.22 -2.94
N ASN A 193 -15.44 -29.23 -2.57
CA ASN A 193 -13.98 -29.35 -2.60
C ASN A 193 -13.46 -29.77 -1.23
N ARG A 194 -12.24 -29.37 -0.87
CA ARG A 194 -11.71 -29.62 0.47
C ARG A 194 -12.41 -28.72 1.49
N ALA A 195 -12.99 -29.35 2.51
CA ALA A 195 -13.66 -28.65 3.60
C ALA A 195 -12.79 -27.57 4.26
N TRP A 196 -13.38 -26.39 4.41
CA TRP A 196 -12.89 -25.25 5.19
C TRP A 196 -13.97 -24.82 6.20
N THR A 197 -14.40 -25.78 7.01
CA THR A 197 -15.46 -25.60 8.02
C THR A 197 -14.94 -24.85 9.25
N PRO A 198 -15.70 -23.86 9.78
CA PRO A 198 -15.25 -23.09 10.93
C PRO A 198 -15.15 -23.92 12.21
N SER A 199 -14.27 -23.48 13.09
CA SER A 199 -14.42 -23.76 14.52
C SER A 199 -15.47 -22.84 15.13
N VAL A 200 -16.40 -23.40 15.92
CA VAL A 200 -17.43 -22.64 16.63
C VAL A 200 -16.89 -22.23 17.99
N LEU A 201 -16.79 -20.93 18.24
CA LEU A 201 -16.33 -20.40 19.53
C LEU A 201 -17.51 -20.05 20.45
N ALA A 202 -18.66 -19.68 19.88
CA ALA A 202 -19.92 -19.48 20.58
C ALA A 202 -21.11 -19.66 19.64
N GLY A 203 -22.27 -20.02 20.20
CA GLY A 203 -23.51 -20.22 19.44
C GLY A 203 -23.63 -21.61 18.80
N THR A 204 -24.32 -21.66 17.66
CA THR A 204 -24.58 -22.90 16.90
C THR A 204 -23.66 -22.96 15.68
N GLY A 205 -23.14 -24.15 15.35
CA GLY A 205 -22.34 -24.36 14.15
C GLY A 205 -23.15 -24.50 12.86
N PRO A 206 -22.48 -24.45 11.69
CA PRO A 206 -23.12 -24.85 10.44
C PRO A 206 -23.57 -26.32 10.51
N GLU A 207 -24.73 -26.61 9.91
CA GLU A 207 -25.30 -27.97 9.90
C GLU A 207 -24.61 -28.92 8.93
N THR A 208 -23.85 -28.37 7.97
CA THR A 208 -23.19 -29.09 6.89
C THR A 208 -21.73 -28.67 6.75
N THR A 209 -20.97 -29.49 6.02
CA THR A 209 -19.58 -29.22 5.67
C THR A 209 -19.51 -27.97 4.80
N GLN A 210 -18.61 -27.06 5.14
CA GLN A 210 -18.40 -25.85 4.35
C GLN A 210 -17.20 -26.08 3.43
N ASP A 211 -17.44 -26.35 2.16
CA ASP A 211 -16.42 -26.74 1.19
C ASP A 211 -16.59 -26.11 -0.20
N SER A 212 -17.58 -25.23 -0.33
CA SER A 212 -17.97 -24.54 -1.55
C SER A 212 -17.88 -23.03 -1.35
N PHE A 213 -17.24 -22.32 -2.29
CA PHE A 213 -16.97 -20.89 -2.16
C PHE A 213 -17.30 -20.12 -3.44
N MET A 214 -17.91 -18.95 -3.28
CA MET A 214 -18.14 -17.98 -4.35
C MET A 214 -17.78 -16.58 -3.91
N TYR A 215 -17.26 -15.81 -4.87
CA TYR A 215 -17.14 -14.37 -4.78
C TYR A 215 -17.35 -13.77 -6.16
N ARG A 216 -18.54 -13.23 -6.41
CA ARG A 216 -19.00 -12.84 -7.76
C ARG A 216 -20.13 -11.82 -7.70
N THR A 217 -20.33 -11.11 -8.80
CA THR A 217 -21.49 -10.23 -8.95
C THR A 217 -22.76 -11.05 -9.08
N GLU A 218 -23.73 -10.75 -8.22
CA GLU A 218 -25.10 -11.25 -8.28
C GLU A 218 -26.04 -10.09 -7.97
N ASN A 219 -27.09 -9.92 -8.79
CA ASN A 219 -28.05 -8.83 -8.65
C ASN A 219 -27.42 -7.42 -8.47
N GLY A 220 -26.31 -7.14 -9.16
CA GLY A 220 -25.64 -5.83 -9.14
C GLY A 220 -24.65 -5.61 -7.98
N VAL A 221 -24.51 -6.57 -7.06
CA VAL A 221 -23.53 -6.52 -5.96
C VAL A 221 -22.60 -7.73 -6.03
N LYS A 222 -21.30 -7.48 -5.97
CA LYS A 222 -20.30 -8.53 -5.77
C LYS A 222 -20.36 -9.01 -4.33
N SER A 223 -20.86 -10.24 -4.17
CA SER A 223 -21.17 -10.87 -2.88
C SER A 223 -20.31 -12.10 -2.68
N LEU A 224 -20.15 -12.52 -1.43
CA LEU A 224 -19.33 -13.66 -1.03
C LEU A 224 -20.20 -14.71 -0.32
N LEU A 225 -19.96 -15.99 -0.63
CA LEU A 225 -20.65 -17.12 -0.01
C LEU A 225 -19.65 -18.24 0.30
N LEU A 226 -19.72 -18.78 1.51
CA LEU A 226 -19.08 -20.04 1.93
C LEU A 226 -20.16 -21.00 2.44
N ASP A 227 -20.40 -22.07 1.70
CA ASP A 227 -21.47 -23.05 1.94
C ASP A 227 -21.03 -24.48 1.58
N ASP A 228 -21.98 -25.41 1.38
CA ASP A 228 -21.74 -26.79 0.96
C ASP A 228 -21.87 -27.05 -0.55
N ASP A 229 -22.70 -26.34 -1.31
CA ASP A 229 -22.97 -26.66 -2.72
C ASP A 229 -23.11 -25.45 -3.68
N ASN A 230 -22.62 -24.28 -3.26
CA ASN A 230 -22.87 -22.97 -3.89
C ASN A 230 -24.33 -22.51 -3.77
N CYS A 231 -25.07 -22.88 -2.72
CA CYS A 231 -26.41 -22.37 -2.44
C CYS A 231 -26.59 -21.99 -0.97
N ASP A 232 -27.15 -20.80 -0.74
CA ASP A 232 -27.21 -20.14 0.58
C ASP A 232 -27.96 -20.89 1.70
N CYS A 233 -28.64 -22.00 1.38
CA CYS A 233 -29.52 -22.72 2.29
C CYS A 233 -28.79 -23.26 3.54
N TRP A 234 -27.45 -23.36 3.50
CA TRP A 234 -26.62 -23.91 4.57
C TRP A 234 -25.27 -23.20 4.74
N THR A 235 -25.29 -21.89 4.61
CA THR A 235 -24.10 -21.05 4.63
C THR A 235 -23.60 -20.74 6.04
N SER A 236 -22.28 -20.82 6.23
CA SER A 236 -21.58 -20.36 7.44
C SER A 236 -21.11 -18.91 7.34
N LEU A 237 -20.87 -18.43 6.13
CA LEU A 237 -20.47 -17.04 5.88
C LEU A 237 -21.11 -16.53 4.57
N ASN A 238 -22.04 -15.60 4.72
CA ASN A 238 -22.64 -14.85 3.63
C ASN A 238 -22.33 -13.37 3.83
N ILE A 239 -21.81 -12.72 2.80
CA ILE A 239 -21.57 -11.28 2.80
C ILE A 239 -22.20 -10.69 1.53
N GLY A 240 -23.28 -9.94 1.70
CA GLY A 240 -24.01 -9.27 0.62
C GLY A 240 -25.31 -9.97 0.25
N HIS A 241 -25.54 -10.14 -1.05
CA HIS A 241 -26.73 -10.82 -1.56
C HIS A 241 -26.59 -12.33 -1.48
N GLY A 242 -27.68 -12.99 -1.09
CA GLY A 242 -27.78 -14.45 -1.12
C GLY A 242 -27.64 -14.98 -2.54
N MET A 243 -26.87 -16.06 -2.68
CA MET A 243 -26.54 -16.67 -3.98
C MET A 243 -26.96 -18.14 -4.00
N CYS A 244 -27.40 -18.62 -5.17
CA CYS A 244 -27.63 -20.04 -5.39
C CYS A 244 -27.23 -20.43 -6.81
N HIS A 245 -26.20 -21.25 -6.90
CA HIS A 245 -25.49 -21.60 -8.12
C HIS A 245 -25.19 -20.34 -8.95
N GLY A 246 -25.60 -20.31 -10.21
CA GLY A 246 -25.43 -19.17 -11.11
C GLY A 246 -26.43 -18.03 -10.93
N GLY A 247 -27.28 -18.05 -9.89
CA GLY A 247 -28.32 -17.03 -9.68
C GLY A 247 -28.42 -16.51 -8.25
N HIS A 248 -29.47 -15.72 -8.00
CA HIS A 248 -29.77 -15.06 -6.73
C HIS A 248 -30.73 -15.89 -5.87
N ASN A 249 -30.54 -15.85 -4.55
CA ASN A 249 -31.51 -16.34 -3.57
C ASN A 249 -32.01 -15.18 -2.69
N SER A 250 -33.27 -14.77 -2.93
CA SER A 250 -33.88 -13.65 -2.21
C SER A 250 -34.26 -13.94 -0.76
N ALA A 251 -34.29 -15.22 -0.35
CA ALA A 251 -34.65 -15.59 1.01
C ALA A 251 -33.59 -15.22 2.06
N HIS A 252 -32.34 -14.98 1.63
CA HIS A 252 -31.17 -14.92 2.52
C HIS A 252 -30.24 -13.73 2.23
N SER A 253 -30.75 -12.68 1.58
CA SER A 253 -29.99 -11.44 1.36
C SER A 253 -29.88 -10.62 2.66
N THR A 254 -28.65 -10.22 3.03
CA THR A 254 -28.36 -9.31 4.16
C THR A 254 -28.15 -7.87 3.72
#